data_AF-A0A914EU03-F1
#
_entry.id   AF-A0A914EU03-F1
#
_cell.length_a   1.000
_cell.length_b   1.000
_cell.length_c   1.000
_cell.angle_alpha   90.00
_cell.angle_beta   90.00
_cell.angle_gamma   90.00
#
_symmetry.space_group_name_H-M   'P 1'
#
loop_
_entity.id
_entity.type
_entity.pdbx_description
1 polymer ?
#
loop_
_entity_poly.entity_id
_entity_poly.type
_entity_poly.pdbx_seq_one_letter_code
_entity_poly.pdbx_strand_id
1 'polypeptide(L)'
;MDVRTEDITVPWSQAPDPSEQQYGSWRLAVFQDVQESRDGSKLYFLYDPIADDNCITTGGRKGTTCFAVFDTNRKCFVAQIVLRVQGRVKFVFAVPGASSNGGGDQFVLVTQSEDYGAFTCHFWKLTLSHDGLNLAHDPSSLLTAPIAFEGDFICSMRDDAPEVVFVHSPGMNIIRIAADATAPREPIERFSVPNAELGHFYDGFLHGGNIYFLSASPDEQLDYTRMHILSLQTRQITTQYCKPDISRGMPPTRRQAGLDCYGGYIILAGGELDYGDGNVTRLVDYWVLDLSNFTWVQVGSQMPLPLIEPRVTAGQSGSVYIWGDFDQPLPGMPASGTHLRILRVNGLSLKPPSYDQAMNYPSSTPSYPQPNQPGNYPSADSQGGGGYGQFNQPQGGGYNSPPIGQGGYNQPQGGYNQSQGGYNSPPVGQGGYNNPQNPQDSFGSPPQGTFQGHQPQYPHYPPQEKKKDCSIM
;
A
#
# COMPACT_ATOMS: atom_id res chain seq x y z
N MET A 1 13.87 15.61 -9.32
CA MET A 1 13.67 15.86 -7.87
C MET A 1 14.86 15.27 -7.14
N ASP A 2 15.43 15.95 -6.13
CA ASP A 2 16.45 15.37 -5.25
C ASP A 2 15.74 14.65 -4.10
N VAL A 3 15.31 13.40 -4.38
CA VAL A 3 14.58 12.57 -3.42
C VAL A 3 15.56 11.71 -2.65
N ARG A 4 15.51 11.78 -1.33
CA ARG A 4 16.41 11.06 -0.43
C ARG A 4 15.62 10.17 0.52
N THR A 5 16.03 8.91 0.60
CA THR A 5 15.48 7.93 1.53
C THR A 5 16.49 7.67 2.64
N GLU A 6 16.04 7.82 3.88
CA GLU A 6 16.79 7.50 5.09
C GLU A 6 16.07 6.36 5.82
N ASP A 7 16.81 5.33 6.25
CA ASP A 7 16.28 4.41 7.25
C ASP A 7 16.35 5.07 8.63
N ILE A 8 15.17 5.24 9.24
CA ILE A 8 15.01 5.91 10.54
C ILE A 8 14.73 4.92 11.67
N THR A 9 14.84 3.61 11.45
CA THR A 9 14.90 2.63 12.55
C THR A 9 16.32 2.49 13.09
N VAL A 10 16.50 1.66 14.14
CA VAL A 10 17.81 1.39 14.76
C VAL A 10 18.86 1.09 13.67
N PRO A 11 19.90 1.95 13.54
CA PRO A 11 20.87 1.82 12.47
C PRO A 11 21.65 0.51 12.57
N TRP A 12 21.97 -0.05 11.40
CA TRP A 12 22.84 -1.22 11.29
C TRP A 12 24.12 -1.04 12.12
N SER A 13 24.46 -2.05 12.93
CA SER A 13 25.62 -2.10 13.85
C SER A 13 25.60 -1.17 15.07
N GLN A 14 24.52 -0.42 15.33
CA GLN A 14 24.35 0.34 16.57
C GLN A 14 23.57 -0.44 17.62
N ALA A 15 23.90 -0.23 18.90
CA ALA A 15 23.08 -0.73 20.00
C ALA A 15 21.73 0.01 20.02
N PRO A 16 20.59 -0.68 20.25
CA PRO A 16 19.29 -0.02 20.33
C PRO A 16 19.22 0.91 21.55
N ASP A 17 18.39 1.96 21.44
CA ASP A 17 18.07 2.84 22.58
C ASP A 17 17.45 2.00 23.72
N PRO A 18 17.79 2.24 25.01
CA PRO A 18 17.17 1.54 26.13
C PRO A 18 15.63 1.54 26.13
N SER A 19 14.97 2.56 25.57
CA SER A 19 13.50 2.57 25.47
C SER A 19 12.97 1.49 24.52
N GLU A 20 13.74 1.06 23.53
CA GLU A 20 13.38 -0.02 22.60
C GLU A 20 13.22 -1.36 23.32
N GLN A 21 13.90 -1.58 24.44
CA GLN A 21 13.73 -2.77 25.29
C GLN A 21 12.35 -2.82 25.98
N GLN A 22 11.73 -1.66 26.23
CA GLN A 22 10.45 -1.52 26.93
C GLN A 22 9.28 -1.32 25.96
N TYR A 23 9.50 -0.54 24.89
CA TYR A 23 8.46 -0.05 24.00
C TYR A 23 8.60 -0.56 22.56
N GLY A 24 9.73 -1.14 22.17
CA GLY A 24 9.98 -1.67 20.83
C GLY A 24 9.49 -3.11 20.61
N SER A 25 10.19 -3.81 19.72
CA SER A 25 9.89 -5.19 19.27
C SER A 25 8.56 -5.36 18.52
N TRP A 26 8.28 -4.46 17.56
CA TRP A 26 7.09 -4.51 16.71
C TRP A 26 7.35 -5.14 15.34
N ARG A 27 6.25 -5.57 14.69
CA ARG A 27 6.19 -6.09 13.32
C ARG A 27 5.06 -5.40 12.57
N LEU A 28 5.12 -5.38 11.25
CA LEU A 28 4.09 -4.82 10.37
C LEU A 28 2.69 -5.37 10.69
N ALA A 29 2.56 -6.68 10.89
CA ALA A 29 1.27 -7.37 11.02
C ALA A 29 0.42 -6.93 12.22
N VAL A 30 1.00 -6.25 13.21
CA VAL A 30 0.28 -5.80 14.42
C VAL A 30 -0.30 -4.38 14.30
N PHE A 31 0.01 -3.69 13.20
CA PHE A 31 -0.39 -2.31 12.97
C PHE A 31 -1.38 -2.20 11.82
N GLN A 32 -2.40 -1.38 12.02
CA GLN A 32 -3.43 -1.08 11.03
C GLN A 32 -3.03 0.13 10.19
N ASP A 33 -2.57 1.21 10.83
CA ASP A 33 -2.33 2.48 10.17
C ASP A 33 -1.28 3.32 10.95
N VAL A 34 -0.75 4.39 10.35
CA VAL A 34 0.26 5.27 10.93
C VAL A 34 -0.06 6.72 10.58
N GLN A 35 0.15 7.64 11.52
CA GLN A 35 0.11 9.08 11.25
C GLN A 35 1.31 9.84 11.83
N GLU A 36 1.73 10.90 11.16
CA GLU A 36 2.79 11.80 11.62
C GLU A 36 2.23 12.84 12.62
N SER A 37 3.03 13.21 13.63
CA SER A 37 2.81 14.43 14.42
C SER A 37 2.94 15.68 13.53
N ARG A 38 2.25 16.77 13.88
CA ARG A 38 2.33 18.03 13.10
C ARG A 38 3.75 18.59 12.96
N ASP A 39 4.58 18.39 13.98
CA ASP A 39 5.98 18.83 14.01
C ASP A 39 6.98 17.84 13.38
N GLY A 40 6.50 16.70 12.87
CA GLY A 40 7.33 15.63 12.30
C GLY A 40 8.18 14.85 13.32
N SER A 41 8.09 15.16 14.62
CA SER A 41 8.91 14.53 15.66
C SER A 41 8.48 13.11 16.03
N LYS A 42 7.23 12.70 15.73
CA LYS A 42 6.68 11.37 16.08
C LYS A 42 5.87 10.75 14.97
N LEU A 43 5.80 9.41 15.00
CA LEU A 43 4.84 8.61 14.26
C LEU A 43 3.97 7.83 15.27
N TYR A 44 2.67 7.80 15.01
CA TYR A 44 1.67 7.13 15.82
C TYR A 44 1.20 5.87 15.11
N PHE A 45 1.79 4.73 15.47
CA PHE A 45 1.41 3.42 14.91
C PHE A 45 0.17 2.87 15.62
N LEU A 46 -0.92 2.68 14.88
CA LEU A 46 -2.20 2.18 15.40
C LEU A 46 -2.15 0.67 15.59
N TYR A 47 -1.98 0.23 16.84
CA TYR A 47 -1.86 -1.17 17.23
C TYR A 47 -3.23 -1.85 17.35
N ASP A 48 -3.39 -2.97 16.66
CA ASP A 48 -4.54 -3.85 16.73
C ASP A 48 -4.15 -5.17 17.44
N PRO A 49 -4.61 -5.39 18.69
CA PRO A 49 -4.31 -6.62 19.43
C PRO A 49 -4.95 -7.87 18.81
N ILE A 50 -5.99 -7.74 17.98
CA ILE A 50 -6.64 -8.89 17.32
C ILE A 50 -5.78 -9.38 16.16
N ALA A 51 -5.20 -8.46 15.37
CA ALA A 51 -4.23 -8.81 14.33
C ALA A 51 -2.95 -9.43 14.91
N ASP A 52 -2.48 -8.94 16.07
CA ASP A 52 -1.37 -9.53 16.84
C ASP A 52 -1.69 -10.96 17.32
N ASP A 53 -2.86 -11.18 17.93
CA ASP A 53 -3.30 -12.50 18.39
C ASP A 53 -3.46 -13.54 17.25
N ASN A 54 -3.83 -13.08 16.05
CA ASN A 54 -3.92 -13.92 14.84
C ASN A 54 -2.56 -14.13 14.15
N CYS A 55 -1.50 -13.41 14.55
CA CYS A 55 -0.19 -13.50 13.91
C CYS A 55 0.60 -14.73 14.39
N ILE A 56 0.58 -15.80 13.62
CA ILE A 56 1.21 -17.09 13.97
C ILE A 56 2.76 -17.08 14.10
N THR A 57 3.42 -15.92 13.98
CA THR A 57 4.86 -15.76 14.25
C THR A 57 5.20 -14.98 15.52
N THR A 58 4.22 -14.43 16.25
CA THR A 58 4.51 -13.56 17.39
C THR A 58 4.81 -14.34 18.66
N GLY A 59 6.03 -14.17 19.15
CA GLY A 59 6.48 -14.63 20.46
C GLY A 59 6.37 -13.53 21.51
N GLY A 60 5.16 -13.05 21.79
CA GLY A 60 4.88 -12.23 22.98
C GLY A 60 4.87 -10.71 22.81
N ARG A 61 3.71 -10.17 22.44
CA ARG A 61 3.04 -9.08 23.18
C ARG A 61 1.53 -9.38 23.10
N LYS A 62 0.78 -9.12 24.18
CA LYS A 62 -0.70 -9.23 24.19
C LYS A 62 -1.21 -7.96 24.84
N GLY A 63 -1.28 -6.89 24.04
CA GLY A 63 -1.56 -5.54 24.51
C GLY A 63 -3.05 -5.20 24.49
N THR A 64 -3.36 -3.99 24.94
CA THR A 64 -4.61 -3.29 24.60
C THR A 64 -4.37 -2.41 23.38
N THR A 65 -5.42 -2.16 22.59
CA THR A 65 -5.44 -1.14 21.54
C THR A 65 -4.75 0.15 21.98
N CYS A 66 -3.78 0.61 21.21
CA CYS A 66 -2.97 1.78 21.55
C CYS A 66 -2.36 2.45 20.31
N PHE A 67 -1.83 3.67 20.48
CA PHE A 67 -0.73 4.11 19.63
C PHE A 67 0.59 3.64 20.22
N ALA A 68 1.38 2.91 19.44
CA ALA A 68 2.81 2.77 19.70
C ALA A 68 3.52 4.00 19.13
N VAL A 69 4.18 4.77 20.00
CA VAL A 69 4.75 6.07 19.65
C VAL A 69 6.22 5.89 19.27
N PHE A 70 6.54 6.17 18.01
CA PHE A 70 7.90 6.18 17.49
C PHE A 70 8.43 7.62 17.46
N ASP A 71 9.58 7.89 18.07
CA ASP A 71 10.22 9.20 18.02
C ASP A 71 11.21 9.26 16.85
N THR A 72 10.97 10.15 15.90
CA THR A 72 11.71 10.18 14.63
C THR A 72 13.10 10.80 14.75
N ASN A 73 13.38 11.51 15.84
CA ASN A 73 14.70 12.06 16.15
C ASN A 73 15.55 11.05 16.91
N ARG A 74 14.94 10.31 17.85
CA ARG A 74 15.62 9.24 18.61
C ARG A 74 15.71 7.90 17.85
N LYS A 75 14.89 7.71 16.81
CA LYS A 75 14.85 6.50 15.96
C LYS A 75 14.45 5.22 16.72
N CYS A 76 13.54 5.36 17.69
CA CYS A 76 13.09 4.27 18.56
C CYS A 76 11.63 4.47 19.01
N PHE A 77 11.01 3.40 19.49
CA PHE A 77 9.73 3.48 20.20
C PHE A 77 9.95 4.02 21.63
N VAL A 78 9.09 4.94 22.05
CA VAL A 78 9.26 5.71 23.30
C VAL A 78 8.06 5.68 24.25
N ALA A 79 6.86 5.33 23.77
CA ALA A 79 5.65 5.28 24.59
C ALA A 79 4.55 4.39 23.99
N GLN A 80 3.52 4.11 24.79
CA GLN A 80 2.24 3.55 24.35
C GLN A 80 1.09 4.39 24.89
N ILE A 81 0.19 4.84 24.02
CA ILE A 81 -1.01 5.62 24.39
C ILE A 81 -2.23 4.71 24.26
N VAL A 82 -2.78 4.25 25.38
CA VAL A 82 -3.93 3.33 25.39
C VAL A 82 -5.19 4.02 24.84
N LEU A 83 -5.87 3.37 23.89
CA LEU A 83 -7.07 3.90 23.23
C LEU A 83 -8.29 3.12 23.73
N ARG A 84 -9.11 3.78 24.55
CA ARG A 84 -10.35 3.21 25.11
C ARG A 84 -11.53 3.50 24.17
N VAL A 85 -11.71 2.65 23.16
CA VAL A 85 -12.76 2.77 22.15
C VAL A 85 -13.51 1.45 21.95
N GLN A 86 -14.73 1.53 21.42
CA GLN A 86 -15.50 0.36 20.99
C GLN A 86 -15.06 -0.08 19.59
N GLY A 87 -15.02 -1.39 19.34
CA GLY A 87 -14.72 -1.98 18.03
C GLY A 87 -13.21 -2.16 17.77
N ARG A 88 -12.91 -2.96 16.74
CA ARG A 88 -11.56 -3.19 16.22
C ARG A 88 -11.08 -1.95 15.46
N VAL A 89 -9.83 -1.55 15.64
CA VAL A 89 -9.27 -0.37 14.99
C VAL A 89 -8.97 -0.62 13.51
N LYS A 90 -9.13 0.41 12.66
CA LYS A 90 -8.99 0.30 11.21
C LYS A 90 -8.12 1.39 10.59
N PHE A 91 -8.46 2.66 10.85
CA PHE A 91 -7.78 3.81 10.25
C PHE A 91 -7.57 4.91 11.29
N VAL A 92 -6.50 5.69 11.13
CA VAL A 92 -6.27 6.93 11.85
C VAL A 92 -5.90 8.04 10.87
N PHE A 93 -6.53 9.21 10.98
CA PHE A 93 -6.29 10.36 10.12
C PHE A 93 -5.89 11.60 10.93
N ALA A 94 -4.78 12.26 10.58
CA ALA A 94 -4.33 13.48 11.26
C ALA A 94 -5.13 14.72 10.82
N VAL A 95 -5.87 15.36 11.73
CA VAL A 95 -6.83 16.44 11.38
C VAL A 95 -6.09 17.67 10.81
N PRO A 96 -6.37 18.11 9.56
CA PRO A 96 -5.71 19.26 8.96
C PRO A 96 -6.06 20.56 9.68
N GLY A 97 -5.06 21.43 9.87
CA GLY A 97 -5.27 22.80 10.37
C GLY A 97 -5.74 22.93 11.83
N ALA A 98 -5.82 21.85 12.60
CA ALA A 98 -6.30 21.88 13.98
C ALA A 98 -5.47 22.86 14.86
N SER A 99 -6.10 23.92 15.40
CA SER A 99 -5.39 25.04 16.02
C SER A 99 -4.57 24.63 17.25
N SER A 100 -3.37 25.20 17.42
CA SER A 100 -2.48 25.02 18.58
C SER A 100 -2.95 25.71 19.87
N ASN A 101 -4.19 26.19 19.93
CA ASN A 101 -4.76 26.90 21.08
C ASN A 101 -5.14 25.95 22.22
N GLY A 102 -4.15 25.27 22.81
CA GLY A 102 -4.26 24.53 24.07
C GLY A 102 -4.22 23.00 24.00
N GLY A 103 -4.13 22.40 22.80
CA GLY A 103 -4.05 20.94 22.61
C GLY A 103 -2.81 20.51 21.80
N GLY A 104 -2.44 19.23 21.91
CA GLY A 104 -1.47 18.58 21.03
C GLY A 104 -2.10 18.16 19.69
N ASP A 105 -1.52 17.17 19.04
CA ASP A 105 -2.04 16.63 17.78
C ASP A 105 -3.47 16.09 17.91
N GLN A 106 -4.24 16.20 16.83
CA GLN A 106 -5.62 15.74 16.75
C GLN A 106 -5.78 14.73 15.63
N PHE A 107 -6.51 13.65 15.93
CA PHE A 107 -6.76 12.57 14.98
C PHE A 107 -8.24 12.19 14.94
N VAL A 108 -8.68 11.67 13.80
CA VAL A 108 -9.87 10.82 13.73
C VAL A 108 -9.43 9.38 13.75
N LEU A 109 -9.93 8.59 14.70
CA LEU A 109 -9.78 7.14 14.72
C LEU A 109 -11.08 6.50 14.23
N VAL A 110 -10.96 5.58 13.29
CA VAL A 110 -12.08 4.76 12.79
C VAL A 110 -11.98 3.36 13.37
N THR A 111 -13.07 2.88 13.94
CA THR A 111 -13.20 1.51 14.46
C THR A 111 -14.44 0.82 13.93
N GLN A 112 -14.40 -0.51 13.82
CA GLN A 112 -15.49 -1.35 13.33
C GLN A 112 -15.92 -2.34 14.41
N SER A 113 -17.22 -2.41 14.68
CA SER A 113 -17.86 -3.51 15.41
C SER A 113 -18.61 -4.42 14.42
N GLU A 114 -18.72 -5.69 14.78
CA GLU A 114 -19.59 -6.67 14.10
C GLU A 114 -20.56 -7.24 15.14
N ASP A 115 -21.85 -7.19 14.83
CA ASP A 115 -22.91 -7.85 15.61
C ASP A 115 -23.76 -8.71 14.66
N TYR A 116 -23.69 -10.04 14.82
CA TYR A 116 -24.46 -11.01 14.02
C TYR A 116 -24.33 -10.86 12.48
N GLY A 117 -23.13 -10.51 11.99
CA GLY A 117 -22.86 -10.29 10.57
C GLY A 117 -23.27 -8.92 10.02
N ALA A 118 -23.81 -8.02 10.86
CA ALA A 118 -23.97 -6.61 10.53
C ALA A 118 -22.77 -5.81 11.03
N PHE A 119 -22.20 -4.96 10.17
CA PHE A 119 -21.04 -4.14 10.52
C PHE A 119 -21.44 -2.71 10.88
N THR A 120 -20.70 -2.13 11.82
CA THR A 120 -20.93 -0.77 12.32
C THR A 120 -19.61 -0.03 12.51
N CYS A 121 -19.43 1.08 11.79
CA CYS A 121 -18.27 1.95 11.89
C CYS A 121 -18.50 3.12 12.85
N HIS A 122 -17.56 3.30 13.78
CA HIS A 122 -17.51 4.37 14.77
C HIS A 122 -16.36 5.33 14.42
N PHE A 123 -16.58 6.63 14.65
CA PHE A 123 -15.64 7.70 14.33
C PHE A 123 -15.33 8.48 15.60
N TRP A 124 -14.09 8.41 16.08
CA TRP A 124 -13.66 8.98 17.35
C TRP A 124 -12.71 10.15 17.11
N LYS A 125 -12.95 11.26 17.78
CA LYS A 125 -11.96 12.33 17.91
C LYS A 125 -10.98 11.98 19.01
N LEU A 126 -9.69 12.05 18.69
CA LEU A 126 -8.59 11.96 19.62
C LEU A 126 -7.87 13.31 19.68
N THR A 127 -7.50 13.74 20.89
CA THR A 127 -6.61 14.89 21.09
C THR A 127 -5.49 14.45 22.02
N LEU A 128 -4.24 14.66 21.61
CA LEU A 128 -3.08 14.35 22.45
C LEU A 128 -2.73 15.52 23.38
N SER A 129 -2.00 15.22 24.44
CA SER A 129 -1.26 16.20 25.24
C SER A 129 -0.20 16.91 24.39
N HIS A 130 0.29 18.06 24.86
CA HIS A 130 1.24 18.89 24.10
C HIS A 130 2.59 18.20 23.79
N ASP A 131 3.00 17.24 24.60
CA ASP A 131 4.19 16.40 24.37
C ASP A 131 3.96 15.27 23.35
N GLY A 132 2.70 15.03 22.95
CA GLY A 132 2.32 13.94 22.05
C GLY A 132 2.48 12.55 22.66
N LEU A 133 2.58 12.41 23.99
CA LEU A 133 2.84 11.13 24.69
C LEU A 133 1.65 10.59 25.49
N ASN A 134 0.57 11.35 25.62
CA ASN A 134 -0.67 10.95 26.30
C ASN A 134 -1.91 11.48 25.56
N LEU A 135 -3.09 10.99 25.91
CA LEU A 135 -4.35 11.64 25.55
C LEU A 135 -4.57 12.88 26.44
N ALA A 136 -5.10 13.97 25.86
CA ALA A 136 -5.54 15.15 26.62
C ALA A 136 -6.90 14.92 27.30
N HIS A 137 -7.71 13.98 26.79
CA HIS A 137 -8.99 13.52 27.30
C HIS A 137 -9.37 12.19 26.65
N ASP A 138 -10.31 11.45 27.24
CA ASP A 138 -10.81 10.20 26.65
C ASP A 138 -11.40 10.42 25.23
N PRO A 139 -11.33 9.43 24.34
CA PRO A 139 -11.87 9.52 22.98
C PRO A 139 -13.36 9.88 22.96
N SER A 140 -13.75 10.84 22.11
CA SER A 140 -15.15 11.27 21.98
C SER A 140 -15.72 10.96 20.59
N SER A 141 -16.94 10.44 20.49
CA SER A 141 -17.58 10.22 19.19
C SER A 141 -17.75 11.53 18.41
N LEU A 142 -17.46 11.50 17.10
CA LEU A 142 -17.78 12.56 16.15
C LEU A 142 -19.26 12.52 15.73
N LEU A 143 -19.89 11.33 15.78
CA LEU A 143 -21.25 11.10 15.32
C LEU A 143 -22.23 10.82 16.47
N THR A 144 -23.45 11.31 16.33
CA THR A 144 -24.62 11.02 17.19
C THR A 144 -24.97 9.54 17.24
N ALA A 145 -24.81 8.84 16.13
CA ALA A 145 -24.93 7.39 16.01
C ALA A 145 -23.83 6.87 15.06
N PRO A 146 -23.31 5.65 15.28
CA PRO A 146 -22.35 5.04 14.37
C PRO A 146 -23.02 4.65 13.04
N ILE A 147 -22.21 4.37 12.01
CA ILE A 147 -22.68 4.07 10.66
C ILE A 147 -22.77 2.55 10.48
N ALA A 148 -23.98 2.01 10.41
CA ALA A 148 -24.22 0.64 9.96
C ALA A 148 -24.02 0.53 8.44
N PHE A 149 -23.40 -0.56 8.00
CA PHE A 149 -23.16 -0.88 6.59
C PHE A 149 -23.09 -2.40 6.37
N GLU A 150 -23.12 -2.83 5.10
CA GLU A 150 -22.99 -4.22 4.70
C GLU A 150 -21.87 -4.34 3.66
N GLY A 151 -21.07 -5.42 3.73
CA GLY A 151 -19.96 -5.66 2.82
C GLY A 151 -18.78 -4.70 3.04
N ASP A 152 -18.25 -4.17 1.95
CA ASP A 152 -16.96 -3.50 1.87
C ASP A 152 -17.11 -1.99 2.11
N PHE A 153 -16.02 -1.34 2.51
CA PHE A 153 -15.96 0.11 2.66
C PHE A 153 -14.57 0.66 2.33
N ILE A 154 -14.53 1.93 1.92
CA ILE A 154 -13.30 2.73 1.81
C ILE A 154 -13.49 3.94 2.72
N CYS A 155 -12.48 4.23 3.54
CA CYS A 155 -12.48 5.41 4.41
C CYS A 155 -11.21 6.21 4.17
N SER A 156 -11.34 7.50 3.92
CA SER A 156 -10.21 8.41 3.72
C SER A 156 -10.55 9.78 4.29
N MET A 157 -9.56 10.63 4.49
CA MET A 157 -9.74 12.01 4.94
C MET A 157 -9.14 12.98 3.93
N ARG A 158 -9.82 14.11 3.72
CA ARG A 158 -9.36 15.17 2.81
C ARG A 158 -8.06 15.81 3.33
N ASP A 159 -7.12 16.04 2.42
CA ASP A 159 -5.87 16.75 2.70
C ASP A 159 -6.07 18.29 2.79
N ASP A 160 -7.13 18.79 2.14
CA ASP A 160 -7.47 20.21 2.03
C ASP A 160 -8.51 20.71 3.05
N ALA A 161 -9.16 19.82 3.81
CA ALA A 161 -10.21 20.16 4.78
C ALA A 161 -10.35 19.12 5.91
N PRO A 162 -10.81 19.49 7.12
CA PRO A 162 -11.05 18.55 8.23
C PRO A 162 -12.34 17.75 8.02
N GLU A 163 -12.35 16.91 6.99
CA GLU A 163 -13.50 16.12 6.55
C GLU A 163 -13.06 14.69 6.19
N VAL A 164 -13.66 13.71 6.87
CA VAL A 164 -13.55 12.29 6.55
C VAL A 164 -14.68 11.92 5.59
N VAL A 165 -14.36 11.15 4.55
CA VAL A 165 -15.35 10.57 3.65
C VAL A 165 -15.35 9.06 3.83
N PHE A 166 -16.52 8.52 4.15
CA PHE A 166 -16.78 7.10 4.29
C PHE A 166 -17.63 6.64 3.10
N VAL A 167 -17.10 5.71 2.31
CA VAL A 167 -17.77 5.13 1.14
C VAL A 167 -18.04 3.66 1.45
N HIS A 168 -19.29 3.18 1.30
CA HIS A 168 -19.64 1.81 1.66
C HIS A 168 -20.70 1.18 0.74
N SER A 169 -20.66 -0.15 0.65
CA SER A 169 -21.69 -0.97 -0.01
C SER A 169 -22.94 -1.17 0.89
N PRO A 170 -24.06 -1.74 0.39
CA PRO A 170 -24.35 -2.16 -1.01
C PRO A 170 -24.43 -0.97 -1.97
N GLY A 171 -23.99 -1.13 -3.23
CA GLY A 171 -23.83 -0.01 -4.15
C GLY A 171 -22.60 0.84 -3.81
N MET A 172 -22.72 2.16 -4.02
CA MET A 172 -21.74 3.16 -3.60
C MET A 172 -22.47 4.28 -2.84
N ASN A 173 -22.42 4.22 -1.51
CA ASN A 173 -22.97 5.24 -0.62
C ASN A 173 -21.84 6.06 -0.01
N ILE A 174 -21.96 7.38 -0.06
CA ILE A 174 -20.98 8.35 0.41
C ILE A 174 -21.56 9.08 1.62
N ILE A 175 -20.79 9.10 2.71
CA ILE A 175 -21.11 9.83 3.93
C ILE A 175 -19.94 10.75 4.27
N ARG A 176 -20.22 12.05 4.38
CA ARG A 176 -19.22 13.10 4.66
C ARG A 176 -19.30 13.49 6.14
N ILE A 177 -18.20 13.36 6.86
CA ILE A 177 -18.13 13.49 8.33
C ILE A 177 -17.12 14.60 8.67
N ALA A 178 -17.51 15.53 9.53
CA ALA A 178 -16.62 16.62 9.94
C ALA A 178 -15.66 16.16 11.06
N ALA A 179 -14.36 16.18 10.81
CA ALA A 179 -13.32 15.80 11.77
C ALA A 179 -13.08 16.87 12.85
N ASP A 180 -13.42 18.12 12.56
CA ASP A 180 -13.24 19.27 13.46
C ASP A 180 -14.27 19.33 14.61
N ALA A 181 -15.34 18.52 14.56
CA ALA A 181 -16.49 18.63 15.45
C ALA A 181 -16.09 18.63 16.94
N THR A 182 -16.72 19.49 17.73
CA THR A 182 -16.48 19.61 19.18
C THR A 182 -17.45 18.80 20.03
N ALA A 183 -18.47 18.22 19.40
CA ALA A 183 -19.48 17.35 20.02
C ALA A 183 -20.06 16.42 18.93
N PRO A 184 -20.65 15.27 19.32
CA PRO A 184 -21.34 14.37 18.39
C PRO A 184 -22.40 15.11 17.56
N ARG A 185 -22.39 14.92 16.24
CA ARG A 185 -23.41 15.48 15.33
C ARG A 185 -23.78 14.50 14.21
N GLU A 186 -24.85 14.79 13.48
CA GLU A 186 -25.12 14.09 12.21
C GLU A 186 -24.02 14.37 11.17
N PRO A 187 -23.80 13.48 10.19
CA PRO A 187 -22.91 13.73 9.06
C PRO A 187 -23.26 15.02 8.31
N ILE A 188 -22.25 15.63 7.68
CA ILE A 188 -22.39 16.82 6.83
C ILE A 188 -23.39 16.52 5.69
N GLU A 189 -23.26 15.34 5.09
CA GLU A 189 -24.03 14.94 3.92
C GLU A 189 -24.04 13.41 3.80
N ARG A 190 -25.11 12.87 3.17
CA ARG A 190 -25.21 11.49 2.70
C ARG A 190 -25.76 11.48 1.28
N PHE A 191 -25.17 10.72 0.37
CA PHE A 191 -25.71 10.48 -0.97
C PHE A 191 -25.22 9.14 -1.54
N SER A 192 -25.92 8.59 -2.52
CA SER A 192 -25.49 7.40 -3.26
C SER A 192 -25.19 7.76 -4.71
N VAL A 193 -24.23 7.09 -5.34
CA VAL A 193 -23.93 7.25 -6.78
C VAL A 193 -24.74 6.22 -7.57
N PRO A 194 -25.67 6.65 -8.45
CA PRO A 194 -26.51 5.72 -9.20
C PRO A 194 -25.70 4.79 -10.12
N ASN A 195 -26.01 3.49 -10.08
CA ASN A 195 -25.38 2.45 -10.90
C ASN A 195 -23.86 2.28 -10.69
N ALA A 196 -23.33 2.69 -9.53
CA ALA A 196 -21.96 2.43 -9.13
C ALA A 196 -21.92 1.42 -7.96
N GLU A 197 -21.01 0.46 -8.06
CA GLU A 197 -20.74 -0.56 -7.04
C GLU A 197 -19.32 -0.37 -6.51
N LEU A 198 -19.14 -0.40 -5.19
CA LEU A 198 -17.83 -0.18 -4.57
C LEU A 198 -16.80 -1.25 -4.92
N GLY A 199 -17.22 -2.53 -5.02
CA GLY A 199 -16.34 -3.67 -5.33
C GLY A 199 -15.76 -3.71 -6.75
N HIS A 200 -15.92 -2.65 -7.56
CA HIS A 200 -15.21 -2.48 -8.84
C HIS A 200 -13.88 -1.73 -8.70
N PHE A 201 -13.61 -1.13 -7.55
CA PHE A 201 -12.43 -0.31 -7.31
C PHE A 201 -11.43 -1.06 -6.43
N TYR A 202 -10.15 -0.76 -6.65
CA TYR A 202 -9.08 -1.25 -5.81
C TYR A 202 -9.08 -0.45 -4.51
N ASP A 203 -8.77 0.84 -4.58
CA ASP A 203 -8.70 1.74 -3.42
C ASP A 203 -9.22 3.14 -3.79
N GLY A 204 -9.42 4.03 -2.83
CA GLY A 204 -10.05 5.35 -3.02
C GLY A 204 -9.46 6.44 -2.15
N PHE A 205 -8.84 7.43 -2.79
CA PHE A 205 -8.14 8.53 -2.14
C PHE A 205 -8.86 9.86 -2.31
N LEU A 206 -8.61 10.83 -1.43
CA LEU A 206 -9.23 12.15 -1.48
C LEU A 206 -8.22 13.24 -1.82
N HIS A 207 -8.60 14.14 -2.73
CA HIS A 207 -7.88 15.40 -2.96
C HIS A 207 -8.80 16.45 -3.60
N GLY A 208 -8.68 17.72 -3.20
CA GLY A 208 -9.35 18.85 -3.87
C GLY A 208 -10.88 18.71 -4.05
N GLY A 209 -11.57 18.06 -3.11
CA GLY A 209 -13.02 17.83 -3.18
C GLY A 209 -13.48 16.69 -4.11
N ASN A 210 -12.56 15.82 -4.57
CA ASN A 210 -12.87 14.62 -5.36
C ASN A 210 -12.39 13.36 -4.64
N ILE A 211 -13.07 12.23 -4.89
CA ILE A 211 -12.58 10.89 -4.61
C ILE A 211 -11.96 10.32 -5.89
N TYR A 212 -10.72 9.85 -5.80
CA TYR A 212 -9.94 9.22 -6.85
C TYR A 212 -9.86 7.72 -6.57
N PHE A 213 -10.72 6.95 -7.22
CA PHE A 213 -10.71 5.50 -7.14
C PHE A 213 -9.72 4.90 -8.14
N LEU A 214 -8.81 4.09 -7.63
CA LEU A 214 -7.94 3.23 -8.44
C LEU A 214 -8.76 2.06 -9.00
N SER A 215 -8.56 1.74 -10.28
CA SER A 215 -9.25 0.61 -10.92
C SER A 215 -8.64 -0.73 -10.48
N ALA A 216 -9.48 -1.75 -10.32
CA ALA A 216 -9.04 -3.14 -10.27
C ALA A 216 -9.07 -3.76 -11.69
N SER A 217 -8.13 -4.67 -11.96
CA SER A 217 -8.19 -5.59 -13.10
C SER A 217 -9.12 -6.77 -12.79
N PRO A 218 -9.55 -7.57 -13.79
CA PRO A 218 -10.45 -8.71 -13.56
C PRO A 218 -9.88 -9.82 -12.65
N ASP A 219 -8.57 -9.82 -12.41
CA ASP A 219 -7.85 -10.68 -11.47
C ASP A 219 -7.53 -9.98 -10.13
N GLU A 220 -8.30 -8.94 -9.78
CA GLU A 220 -8.26 -8.19 -8.51
C GLU A 220 -6.91 -7.47 -8.23
N GLN A 221 -6.07 -7.28 -9.26
CA GLN A 221 -4.83 -6.50 -9.15
C GLN A 221 -5.05 -5.02 -9.47
N LEU A 222 -4.13 -4.15 -9.05
CA LEU A 222 -4.18 -2.73 -9.36
C LEU A 222 -3.97 -2.48 -10.88
N ASP A 223 -4.93 -1.80 -11.51
CA ASP A 223 -4.86 -1.35 -12.91
C ASP A 223 -4.36 0.09 -12.99
N TYR A 224 -3.08 0.24 -13.35
CA TYR A 224 -2.38 1.53 -13.46
C TYR A 224 -2.85 2.40 -14.63
N THR A 225 -3.67 1.87 -15.56
CA THR A 225 -3.95 2.53 -16.86
C THR A 225 -5.09 3.53 -16.81
N ARG A 226 -5.86 3.56 -15.73
CA ARG A 226 -7.05 4.41 -15.57
C ARG A 226 -7.39 4.64 -14.10
N MET A 227 -8.23 5.62 -13.88
CA MET A 227 -8.70 6.08 -12.58
C MET A 227 -10.12 6.60 -12.71
N HIS A 228 -10.94 6.42 -11.68
CA HIS A 228 -12.30 6.93 -11.64
C HIS A 228 -12.42 8.06 -10.62
N ILE A 229 -13.00 9.18 -11.03
CA ILE A 229 -13.04 10.42 -10.25
C ILE A 229 -14.50 10.74 -9.95
N LEU A 230 -14.87 10.65 -8.68
CA LEU A 230 -16.15 11.10 -8.15
C LEU A 230 -15.99 12.50 -7.55
N SER A 231 -16.63 13.49 -8.17
CA SER A 231 -16.71 14.82 -7.56
C SER A 231 -17.72 14.83 -6.42
N LEU A 232 -17.31 15.25 -5.22
CA LEU A 232 -18.22 15.39 -4.08
C LEU A 232 -19.28 16.48 -4.31
N GLN A 233 -18.99 17.45 -5.18
CA GLN A 233 -19.91 18.56 -5.50
C GLN A 233 -20.97 18.17 -6.54
N THR A 234 -20.57 17.56 -7.66
CA THR A 234 -21.52 17.20 -8.74
C THR A 234 -22.12 15.81 -8.58
N ARG A 235 -21.53 14.98 -7.70
CA ARG A 235 -21.89 13.57 -7.45
C ARG A 235 -21.83 12.70 -8.70
N GLN A 236 -21.07 13.13 -9.72
CA GLN A 236 -20.82 12.39 -10.95
C GLN A 236 -19.47 11.69 -10.88
N ILE A 237 -19.44 10.44 -11.32
CA ILE A 237 -18.22 9.66 -11.53
C ILE A 237 -17.80 9.76 -13.00
N THR A 238 -16.51 9.98 -13.24
CA THR A 238 -15.90 10.04 -14.58
C THR A 238 -14.65 9.17 -14.62
N THR A 239 -14.23 8.69 -15.79
CA THR A 239 -13.01 7.90 -15.95
C THR A 239 -11.95 8.72 -16.66
N GLN A 240 -10.74 8.76 -16.11
CA GLN A 240 -9.54 9.30 -16.77
C GLN A 240 -8.58 8.17 -17.10
N TYR A 241 -7.87 8.29 -18.22
CA TYR A 241 -6.81 7.38 -18.61
C TYR A 241 -5.46 7.92 -18.16
N CYS A 242 -4.72 7.09 -17.45
CA CYS A 242 -3.37 7.41 -16.99
C CYS A 242 -2.38 7.31 -18.16
N LYS A 243 -1.32 8.10 -18.09
CA LYS A 243 -0.22 8.15 -19.07
C LYS A 243 1.03 7.53 -18.44
N PRO A 244 1.87 6.84 -19.22
CA PRO A 244 3.13 6.31 -18.75
C PRO A 244 4.17 7.41 -18.51
N ASP A 245 5.20 7.07 -17.73
CA ASP A 245 6.45 7.82 -17.69
C ASP A 245 7.11 7.76 -19.08
N ILE A 246 7.55 8.92 -19.58
CA ILE A 246 8.12 9.09 -20.93
C ILE A 246 9.33 8.17 -21.16
N SER A 247 10.08 7.84 -20.11
CA SER A 247 11.32 7.07 -20.14
C SER A 247 11.19 5.64 -19.62
N ARG A 248 10.21 5.36 -18.75
CA ARG A 248 10.06 4.09 -18.03
C ARG A 248 8.79 3.30 -18.34
N GLY A 249 7.80 3.90 -19.01
CA GLY A 249 6.52 3.24 -19.25
C GLY A 249 5.56 3.36 -18.05
N MET A 250 4.63 2.41 -17.93
CA MET A 250 3.77 2.30 -16.75
C MET A 250 4.54 1.64 -15.58
N PRO A 251 4.08 1.82 -14.33
CA PRO A 251 4.52 0.97 -13.23
C PRO A 251 4.30 -0.51 -13.59
N PRO A 252 5.29 -1.40 -13.36
CA PRO A 252 5.08 -2.83 -13.57
C PRO A 252 4.03 -3.37 -12.60
N THR A 253 3.16 -4.25 -13.10
CA THR A 253 2.17 -5.00 -12.33
C THR A 253 2.85 -5.74 -11.18
N ARG A 254 2.37 -5.49 -9.97
CA ARG A 254 2.97 -5.89 -8.70
C ARG A 254 1.88 -6.13 -7.66
N ARG A 255 2.18 -6.98 -6.68
CA ARG A 255 1.32 -7.25 -5.52
C ARG A 255 1.89 -6.54 -4.28
N GLN A 256 1.06 -6.33 -3.26
CA GLN A 256 1.51 -5.87 -1.93
C GLN A 256 2.33 -4.57 -1.94
N ALA A 257 2.12 -3.69 -2.91
CA ALA A 257 2.75 -2.37 -2.93
C ALA A 257 2.03 -1.41 -2.00
N GLY A 258 2.76 -0.51 -1.38
CA GLY A 258 2.18 0.52 -0.55
C GLY A 258 1.65 1.68 -1.39
N LEU A 259 0.48 2.17 -1.02
CA LEU A 259 -0.20 3.30 -1.65
C LEU A 259 -0.55 4.36 -0.60
N ASP A 260 -0.47 5.63 -0.97
CA ASP A 260 -1.08 6.74 -0.25
C ASP A 260 -1.29 7.94 -1.19
N CYS A 261 -2.06 8.94 -0.78
CA CYS A 261 -2.32 10.16 -1.55
C CYS A 261 -2.07 11.41 -0.72
N TYR A 262 -1.28 12.34 -1.26
CA TYR A 262 -1.08 13.64 -0.63
C TYR A 262 -0.70 14.71 -1.66
N GLY A 263 -1.28 15.90 -1.53
CA GLY A 263 -0.84 17.07 -2.29
C GLY A 263 -1.07 16.99 -3.80
N GLY A 264 -2.09 16.24 -4.22
CA GLY A 264 -2.40 16.03 -5.65
C GLY A 264 -1.59 14.91 -6.32
N TYR A 265 -0.96 14.03 -5.54
CA TYR A 265 -0.25 12.86 -6.03
C TYR A 265 -0.68 11.59 -5.32
N ILE A 266 -0.86 10.49 -6.07
CA ILE A 266 -0.85 9.14 -5.48
C ILE A 266 0.58 8.61 -5.55
N ILE A 267 1.07 8.10 -4.43
CA ILE A 267 2.41 7.55 -4.23
C ILE A 267 2.28 6.03 -4.25
N LEU A 268 3.13 5.35 -5.02
CA LEU A 268 3.26 3.90 -5.06
C LEU A 268 4.70 3.52 -4.65
N ALA A 269 4.86 2.63 -3.68
CA ALA A 269 6.17 2.22 -3.16
C ALA A 269 6.32 0.70 -3.06
N GLY A 270 7.42 0.18 -3.60
CA GLY A 270 7.81 -1.22 -3.43
C GLY A 270 6.76 -2.22 -3.92
N GLY A 271 6.49 -3.26 -3.12
CA GLY A 271 5.69 -4.42 -3.51
C GLY A 271 6.51 -5.51 -4.19
N GLU A 272 5.84 -6.53 -4.70
CA GLU A 272 6.47 -7.77 -5.19
C GLU A 272 6.02 -8.14 -6.61
N LEU A 273 6.97 -8.63 -7.41
CA LEU A 273 6.71 -9.37 -8.65
C LEU A 273 6.69 -10.85 -8.31
N ASP A 274 5.54 -11.50 -8.47
CA ASP A 274 5.33 -12.92 -8.20
C ASP A 274 5.46 -13.74 -9.49
N TYR A 275 6.39 -14.70 -9.51
CA TYR A 275 6.66 -15.59 -10.63
C TYR A 275 6.13 -17.02 -10.41
N GLY A 276 5.37 -17.26 -9.33
CA GLY A 276 4.91 -18.60 -8.92
C GLY A 276 5.91 -19.34 -8.03
N ASP A 277 5.46 -20.45 -7.42
CA ASP A 277 6.25 -21.36 -6.59
C ASP A 277 7.04 -20.68 -5.43
N GLY A 278 6.57 -19.53 -4.94
CA GLY A 278 7.23 -18.74 -3.90
C GLY A 278 8.42 -17.90 -4.39
N ASN A 279 8.65 -17.85 -5.70
CA ASN A 279 9.67 -17.02 -6.33
C ASN A 279 9.16 -15.58 -6.50
N VAL A 280 9.50 -14.72 -5.55
CA VAL A 280 9.13 -13.29 -5.55
C VAL A 280 10.36 -12.39 -5.71
N THR A 281 10.24 -11.36 -6.55
CA THR A 281 11.21 -10.25 -6.60
C THR A 281 10.62 -9.02 -5.95
N ARG A 282 11.20 -8.60 -4.82
CA ARG A 282 10.79 -7.40 -4.10
C ARG A 282 11.32 -6.14 -4.76
N LEU A 283 10.45 -5.16 -4.92
CA LEU A 283 10.74 -3.90 -5.57
C LEU A 283 11.17 -2.84 -4.55
N VAL A 284 12.06 -1.96 -4.98
CA VAL A 284 12.61 -0.84 -4.20
C VAL A 284 12.32 0.52 -4.83
N ASP A 285 11.56 0.55 -5.91
CA ASP A 285 11.23 1.78 -6.63
C ASP A 285 10.04 2.52 -6.01
N TYR A 286 9.96 3.82 -6.33
CA TYR A 286 8.77 4.63 -6.09
C TYR A 286 8.23 5.17 -7.41
N TRP A 287 6.91 5.30 -7.49
CA TRP A 287 6.22 5.99 -8.55
C TRP A 287 5.28 7.03 -7.95
N VAL A 288 5.05 8.11 -8.69
CA VAL A 288 3.99 9.08 -8.37
C VAL A 288 3.06 9.24 -9.56
N LEU A 289 1.76 9.25 -9.31
CA LEU A 289 0.74 9.63 -10.29
C LEU A 289 0.29 11.06 -9.99
N ASP A 290 0.59 11.96 -10.91
CA ASP A 290 0.18 13.37 -10.83
C ASP A 290 -1.30 13.51 -11.20
N LEU A 291 -2.15 13.88 -10.24
CA LEU A 291 -3.60 13.98 -10.42
C LEU A 291 -4.03 15.22 -11.24
N SER A 292 -3.11 16.15 -11.56
CA SER A 292 -3.41 17.30 -12.42
C SER A 292 -3.37 16.95 -13.91
N ASN A 293 -2.61 15.92 -14.29
CA ASN A 293 -2.39 15.54 -15.69
C ASN A 293 -2.48 14.03 -15.96
N PHE A 294 -2.71 13.22 -14.92
CA PHE A 294 -2.81 11.76 -14.92
C PHE A 294 -1.59 11.08 -15.54
N THR A 295 -0.38 11.51 -15.20
CA THR A 295 0.87 10.89 -15.67
C THR A 295 1.59 10.21 -14.52
N TRP A 296 1.94 8.94 -14.71
CA TRP A 296 2.87 8.24 -13.84
C TRP A 296 4.30 8.72 -14.11
N VAL A 297 5.07 8.95 -13.04
CA VAL A 297 6.49 9.30 -13.10
C VAL A 297 7.25 8.37 -12.16
N GLN A 298 8.31 7.73 -12.66
CA GLN A 298 9.19 6.95 -11.79
C GLN A 298 10.12 7.91 -11.04
N VAL A 299 10.18 7.77 -9.72
CA VAL A 299 11.12 8.51 -8.90
C VAL A 299 12.51 7.87 -9.05
N GLY A 300 13.53 8.68 -9.32
CA GLY A 300 14.90 8.18 -9.53
C GLY A 300 15.62 7.68 -8.27
N SER A 301 15.00 7.82 -7.10
CA SER A 301 15.49 7.29 -5.82
C SER A 301 14.85 5.94 -5.51
N GLN A 302 15.47 5.16 -4.63
CA GLN A 302 15.03 3.81 -4.27
C GLN A 302 15.11 3.59 -2.76
N MET A 303 14.32 2.63 -2.26
CA MET A 303 14.47 2.13 -0.89
C MET A 303 15.88 1.52 -0.71
N PRO A 304 16.58 1.79 0.41
CA PRO A 304 17.91 1.21 0.68
C PRO A 304 17.86 -0.30 0.92
N LEU A 305 16.67 -0.85 1.17
CA LEU A 305 16.39 -2.28 1.33
C LEU A 305 14.95 -2.58 0.89
N PRO A 306 14.67 -3.78 0.34
CA PRO A 306 13.32 -4.20 0.00
C PRO A 306 12.50 -4.50 1.27
N LEU A 307 11.25 -4.09 1.29
CA LEU A 307 10.30 -4.39 2.38
C LEU A 307 9.29 -5.45 1.93
N ILE A 308 8.83 -6.24 2.89
CA ILE A 308 7.67 -7.14 2.77
C ILE A 308 6.42 -6.32 3.10
N GLU A 309 5.42 -6.40 2.22
CA GLU A 309 4.16 -5.65 2.30
C GLU A 309 4.32 -4.18 2.73
N PRO A 310 5.18 -3.38 2.06
CA PRO A 310 5.38 -1.97 2.41
C PRO A 310 4.05 -1.22 2.42
N ARG A 311 3.87 -0.38 3.44
CA ARG A 311 2.80 0.62 3.53
C ARG A 311 3.41 2.01 3.40
N VAL A 312 2.61 2.96 2.93
CA VAL A 312 2.99 4.35 2.72
C VAL A 312 2.16 5.22 3.66
N THR A 313 2.79 6.26 4.21
CA THR A 313 2.12 7.30 5.00
C THR A 313 2.73 8.65 4.66
N ALA A 314 1.98 9.52 4.02
CA ALA A 314 2.36 10.90 3.72
C ALA A 314 2.02 11.80 4.92
N GLY A 315 3.07 12.33 5.56
CA GLY A 315 2.93 13.19 6.73
C GLY A 315 2.61 14.65 6.36
N GLN A 316 1.96 15.36 7.29
CA GLN A 316 1.63 16.79 7.11
C GLN A 316 2.88 17.69 6.97
N SER A 317 4.07 17.21 7.36
CA SER A 317 5.35 17.90 7.12
C SER A 317 5.77 17.91 5.63
N GLY A 318 5.17 17.06 4.79
CA GLY A 318 5.64 16.74 3.44
C GLY A 318 6.72 15.65 3.40
N SER A 319 7.08 15.04 4.53
CA SER A 319 7.81 13.77 4.57
C SER A 319 6.87 12.61 4.22
N VAL A 320 7.39 11.60 3.52
CA VAL A 320 6.67 10.35 3.26
C VAL A 320 7.37 9.23 3.99
N TYR A 321 6.63 8.40 4.72
CA TYR A 321 7.14 7.26 5.46
C TYR A 321 6.75 5.97 4.77
N ILE A 322 7.73 5.10 4.53
CA ILE A 322 7.51 3.75 4.02
C ILE A 322 7.84 2.79 5.14
N TRP A 323 6.91 1.91 5.50
CA TRP A 323 7.09 1.02 6.64
C TRP A 323 6.58 -0.38 6.33
N GLY A 324 7.32 -1.39 6.79
CA GLY A 324 7.08 -2.78 6.40
C GLY A 324 8.02 -3.74 7.09
N ASP A 325 7.75 -5.04 6.95
CA ASP A 325 8.60 -6.07 7.55
C ASP A 325 9.86 -6.30 6.69
N PHE A 326 10.93 -6.75 7.35
CA PHE A 326 12.16 -7.17 6.71
C PHE A 326 12.64 -8.50 7.30
N ASP A 327 13.09 -9.42 6.44
CA ASP A 327 13.34 -10.84 6.76
C ASP A 327 14.81 -11.16 7.06
N GLN A 328 15.72 -10.20 6.96
CA GLN A 328 17.12 -10.40 7.36
C GLN A 328 17.34 -10.04 8.84
N PRO A 329 18.13 -10.82 9.58
CA PRO A 329 18.36 -10.57 11.00
C PRO A 329 19.16 -9.28 11.23
N LEU A 330 18.71 -8.46 12.17
CA LEU A 330 19.43 -7.27 12.59
C LEU A 330 20.67 -7.65 13.42
N PRO A 331 21.80 -6.92 13.32
CA PRO A 331 22.96 -7.15 14.17
C PRO A 331 22.59 -7.11 15.66
N GLY A 332 22.78 -8.24 16.36
CA GLY A 332 22.44 -8.38 17.79
C GLY A 332 21.02 -8.86 18.09
N MET A 333 20.16 -9.03 17.09
CA MET A 333 18.86 -9.71 17.23
C MET A 333 18.98 -11.22 16.96
N PRO A 334 18.00 -12.05 17.37
CA PRO A 334 17.94 -13.46 17.01
C PRO A 334 17.96 -13.67 15.50
N ALA A 335 18.57 -14.77 15.03
CA ALA A 335 18.66 -15.14 13.60
C ALA A 335 17.32 -15.57 12.94
N SER A 336 16.20 -15.32 13.62
CA SER A 336 14.85 -15.73 13.22
C SER A 336 13.82 -14.71 13.71
N GLY A 337 13.15 -14.06 12.76
CA GLY A 337 12.07 -13.11 13.02
C GLY A 337 12.03 -12.03 11.95
N THR A 338 10.84 -11.54 11.61
CA THR A 338 10.72 -10.29 10.86
C THR A 338 10.80 -9.10 11.80
N HIS A 339 11.32 -7.99 11.29
CA HIS A 339 11.42 -6.71 12.00
C HIS A 339 10.78 -5.60 11.19
N LEU A 340 9.98 -4.75 11.85
CA LEU A 340 9.49 -3.53 11.25
C LEU A 340 10.66 -2.58 10.92
N ARG A 341 10.75 -2.16 9.66
CA ARG A 341 11.60 -1.07 9.19
C ARG A 341 10.74 0.15 8.85
N ILE A 342 11.31 1.33 9.02
CA ILE A 342 10.66 2.63 8.78
C ILE A 342 11.65 3.49 8.00
N LEU A 343 11.28 3.86 6.79
CA LEU A 343 12.07 4.65 5.86
C LEU A 343 11.42 6.03 5.72
N ARG A 344 12.17 7.11 5.99
CA ARG A 344 11.74 8.48 5.72
C ARG A 344 12.22 8.90 4.33
N VAL A 345 11.29 9.24 3.45
CA VAL A 345 11.52 9.77 2.11
C VAL A 345 11.25 11.27 2.12
N ASN A 346 12.27 12.05 1.78
CA ASN A 346 12.24 13.51 1.69
C ASN A 346 12.46 13.98 0.25
N GLY A 347 11.92 15.13 -0.11
CA GLY A 347 12.15 15.76 -1.42
C GLY A 347 11.20 15.32 -2.54
N LEU A 348 10.23 14.45 -2.24
CA LEU A 348 8.99 14.36 -3.02
C LEU A 348 8.27 15.71 -2.82
N SER A 349 8.12 16.49 -3.88
CA SER A 349 7.62 17.88 -3.79
C SER A 349 6.10 17.96 -3.71
N LEU A 350 5.51 17.33 -2.70
CA LEU A 350 4.08 17.05 -2.56
C LEU A 350 3.28 18.15 -1.85
N LYS A 351 3.59 19.44 -2.06
CA LYS A 351 2.86 20.51 -1.35
C LYS A 351 1.47 20.71 -1.98
N PRO A 352 0.36 20.47 -1.24
CA PRO A 352 -0.98 20.76 -1.75
C PRO A 352 -1.14 22.24 -2.08
N PRO A 353 -1.90 22.59 -3.13
CA PRO A 353 -2.50 23.92 -3.23
C PRO A 353 -3.47 24.13 -2.06
N SER A 354 -3.63 25.37 -1.61
CA SER A 354 -4.67 25.71 -0.62
C SER A 354 -6.09 25.45 -1.19
N TYR A 355 -7.09 25.26 -0.32
CA TYR A 355 -8.48 25.02 -0.74
C TYR A 355 -8.99 26.06 -1.75
N ASP A 356 -8.72 27.36 -1.54
CA ASP A 356 -9.10 28.42 -2.46
C ASP A 356 -8.37 28.32 -3.81
N GLN A 357 -7.15 27.80 -3.84
CA GLN A 357 -6.43 27.52 -5.10
C GLN A 357 -6.99 26.28 -5.79
N ALA A 358 -7.30 25.21 -5.05
CA ALA A 358 -7.93 23.99 -5.56
C ALA A 358 -9.30 24.27 -6.20
N MET A 359 -10.13 25.08 -5.55
CA MET A 359 -11.45 25.53 -6.07
C MET A 359 -11.35 26.42 -7.32
N ASN A 360 -10.18 27.01 -7.60
CA ASN A 360 -9.93 27.83 -8.78
C ASN A 360 -9.24 27.07 -9.93
N TYR A 361 -8.96 25.77 -9.78
CA TYR A 361 -8.57 24.97 -10.94
C TYR A 361 -9.77 24.88 -11.90
N PRO A 362 -9.61 25.26 -13.18
CA PRO A 362 -10.66 25.00 -14.16
C PRO A 362 -10.88 23.49 -14.20
N SER A 363 -12.15 23.06 -14.19
CA SER A 363 -12.53 21.68 -14.47
C SER A 363 -12.32 21.39 -15.96
N SER A 364 -11.06 21.42 -16.40
CA SER A 364 -10.67 21.19 -17.79
C SER A 364 -10.72 19.69 -18.08
N THR A 365 -11.93 19.15 -18.13
CA THR A 365 -12.22 17.94 -18.92
C THR A 365 -11.66 18.18 -20.33
N PRO A 366 -10.65 17.43 -20.79
CA PRO A 366 -10.18 17.56 -22.15
C PRO A 366 -11.32 17.08 -23.07
N SER A 367 -11.91 17.99 -23.83
CA SER A 367 -12.98 17.68 -24.78
C SER A 367 -12.39 16.93 -25.98
N TYR A 368 -12.10 15.64 -25.81
CA TYR A 368 -11.75 14.77 -26.92
C TYR A 368 -12.99 14.52 -27.79
N PRO A 369 -12.86 14.59 -29.12
CA PRO A 369 -13.97 14.36 -30.03
C PRO A 369 -14.47 12.92 -29.92
N GLN A 370 -15.74 12.77 -29.52
CA GLN A 370 -16.46 11.50 -29.44
C GLN A 370 -16.54 10.79 -30.81
N PRO A 371 -16.18 9.49 -30.89
CA PRO A 371 -16.72 8.56 -31.86
C PRO A 371 -17.82 7.71 -31.20
N ASN A 372 -19.08 7.97 -31.57
CA ASN A 372 -20.29 7.17 -31.33
C ASN A 372 -20.31 6.12 -30.19
N GLN A 373 -21.04 6.43 -29.13
CA GLN A 373 -21.84 5.43 -28.40
C GLN A 373 -22.99 4.88 -29.29
N PRO A 374 -23.64 3.72 -28.98
CA PRO A 374 -23.77 3.11 -27.65
C PRO A 374 -23.48 1.58 -27.56
N GLY A 375 -23.39 1.07 -26.32
CA GLY A 375 -23.34 -0.37 -26.03
C GLY A 375 -23.48 -0.67 -24.53
N ASN A 376 -24.49 -1.47 -24.16
CA ASN A 376 -24.78 -1.88 -22.77
C ASN A 376 -23.72 -2.82 -22.19
N TYR A 377 -23.66 -2.88 -20.84
CA TYR A 377 -23.01 -3.97 -20.11
C TYR A 377 -23.56 -5.35 -20.57
N PRO A 378 -22.69 -6.35 -20.82
CA PRO A 378 -23.15 -7.72 -21.04
C PRO A 378 -23.65 -8.31 -19.71
N SER A 379 -24.94 -8.68 -19.67
CA SER A 379 -25.47 -9.55 -18.62
C SER A 379 -24.81 -10.92 -18.73
N ALA A 380 -24.32 -11.46 -17.62
CA ALA A 380 -23.81 -12.82 -17.58
C ALA A 380 -24.98 -13.81 -17.54
N ASP A 381 -25.19 -14.60 -18.60
CA ASP A 381 -25.93 -15.85 -18.46
C ASP A 381 -25.58 -16.92 -19.53
N SER A 382 -25.04 -18.04 -19.04
CA SER A 382 -25.07 -19.41 -19.57
C SER A 382 -24.58 -19.80 -21.00
N GLN A 383 -23.72 -20.83 -21.01
CA GLN A 383 -23.55 -21.92 -22.02
C GLN A 383 -23.05 -21.63 -23.46
N GLY A 384 -21.95 -22.31 -23.83
CA GLY A 384 -21.84 -22.92 -25.18
C GLY A 384 -20.55 -22.74 -25.99
N GLY A 385 -19.54 -23.59 -25.75
CA GLY A 385 -18.69 -24.21 -26.78
C GLY A 385 -18.01 -23.39 -27.91
N GLY A 386 -16.69 -23.21 -27.77
CA GLY A 386 -15.68 -23.53 -28.81
C GLY A 386 -15.56 -22.64 -30.07
N GLY A 387 -14.35 -22.13 -30.32
CA GLY A 387 -13.95 -21.61 -31.64
C GLY A 387 -12.81 -20.59 -31.58
N TYR A 388 -11.62 -20.94 -32.10
CA TYR A 388 -10.51 -19.99 -32.27
C TYR A 388 -10.85 -18.97 -33.37
N GLY A 389 -10.83 -17.67 -33.03
CA GLY A 389 -11.08 -16.55 -33.94
C GLY A 389 -9.82 -15.72 -34.21
N GLN A 390 -9.32 -15.80 -35.44
CA GLN A 390 -8.13 -15.11 -35.94
C GLN A 390 -8.41 -13.62 -36.20
N PHE A 391 -7.59 -12.71 -35.66
CA PHE A 391 -7.70 -11.27 -35.95
C PHE A 391 -6.72 -10.80 -37.05
N ASN A 392 -7.28 -10.14 -38.07
CA ASN A 392 -6.55 -9.54 -39.20
C ASN A 392 -5.75 -8.29 -38.79
N GLN A 393 -4.52 -8.15 -39.31
CA GLN A 393 -3.83 -6.87 -39.40
C GLN A 393 -4.10 -6.19 -40.77
N PRO A 394 -4.33 -4.87 -40.81
CA PRO A 394 -4.25 -4.10 -42.06
C PRO A 394 -2.79 -3.81 -42.45
N GLN A 395 -2.44 -4.08 -43.72
CA GLN A 395 -1.15 -3.71 -44.32
C GLN A 395 -1.14 -2.23 -44.77
N GLY A 396 0.06 -1.62 -44.85
CA GLY A 396 0.29 -0.50 -45.77
C GLY A 396 1.52 0.38 -45.50
N GLY A 397 2.57 0.25 -46.31
CA GLY A 397 3.64 1.25 -46.46
C GLY A 397 5.06 0.75 -46.13
N GLY A 398 5.87 0.46 -47.16
CA GLY A 398 7.28 0.07 -46.99
C GLY A 398 8.18 0.67 -48.07
N TYR A 399 9.51 0.52 -47.93
CA TYR A 399 10.48 0.75 -49.01
C TYR A 399 11.80 -0.05 -48.83
N ASN A 400 12.19 -0.74 -49.90
CA ASN A 400 13.53 -1.20 -50.34
C ASN A 400 14.47 -2.06 -49.46
N SER A 401 14.80 -3.24 -50.01
CA SER A 401 16.18 -3.81 -50.02
C SER A 401 16.39 -4.75 -51.24
N PRO A 402 17.58 -4.81 -51.87
CA PRO A 402 17.85 -5.63 -53.09
C PRO A 402 18.35 -7.09 -52.81
N PRO A 403 18.55 -7.95 -53.84
CA PRO A 403 18.24 -9.39 -53.69
C PRO A 403 19.34 -10.48 -53.89
N ILE A 404 19.07 -11.65 -53.27
CA ILE A 404 19.20 -13.06 -53.76
C ILE A 404 20.57 -13.74 -54.04
N GLY A 405 20.72 -14.97 -53.48
CA GLY A 405 21.45 -16.13 -54.04
C GLY A 405 22.25 -16.95 -53.01
N GLN A 406 22.33 -18.29 -52.98
CA GLN A 406 21.64 -19.47 -53.56
C GLN A 406 22.37 -20.74 -53.01
N GLY A 407 21.65 -21.82 -52.66
CA GLY A 407 22.19 -23.18 -52.32
C GLY A 407 22.83 -23.36 -50.92
N GLY A 408 22.91 -24.56 -50.31
CA GLY A 408 22.36 -25.89 -50.66
C GLY A 408 23.02 -27.06 -49.87
N TYR A 409 22.24 -28.11 -49.57
CA TYR A 409 22.60 -29.49 -49.16
C TYR A 409 22.95 -29.92 -47.70
N ASN A 410 22.23 -30.99 -47.31
CA ASN A 410 22.60 -32.21 -46.54
C ASN A 410 22.23 -32.42 -45.05
N GLN A 411 21.74 -33.65 -44.84
CA GLN A 411 21.15 -34.35 -43.67
C GLN A 411 22.17 -35.43 -43.18
N PRO A 412 21.86 -36.47 -42.33
CA PRO A 412 20.68 -36.78 -41.49
C PRO A 412 20.95 -37.35 -40.07
N GLN A 413 19.85 -37.64 -39.33
CA GLN A 413 19.64 -38.72 -38.33
C GLN A 413 20.53 -38.81 -37.05
N GLY A 414 20.04 -39.26 -35.88
CA GLY A 414 18.70 -39.69 -35.46
C GLY A 414 18.78 -40.81 -34.38
N GLY A 415 17.89 -40.82 -33.36
CA GLY A 415 17.84 -41.92 -32.38
C GLY A 415 17.03 -41.65 -31.10
N TYR A 416 15.98 -42.42 -30.85
CA TYR A 416 15.14 -42.42 -29.64
C TYR A 416 15.65 -43.43 -28.59
N ASN A 417 15.40 -43.21 -27.28
CA ASN A 417 14.48 -44.09 -26.53
C ASN A 417 14.02 -43.53 -25.16
N GLN A 418 12.92 -44.09 -24.64
CA GLN A 418 12.29 -43.83 -23.34
C GLN A 418 12.98 -44.58 -22.17
N SER A 419 12.74 -44.15 -20.93
CA SER A 419 12.12 -45.03 -19.90
C SER A 419 11.82 -44.27 -18.59
N GLN A 420 11.00 -44.91 -17.75
CA GLN A 420 10.33 -44.37 -16.56
C GLN A 420 11.28 -44.14 -15.36
N GLY A 421 10.90 -43.21 -14.48
CA GLY A 421 11.52 -43.07 -13.16
C GLY A 421 10.55 -42.51 -12.13
N GLY A 422 10.19 -43.33 -11.14
CA GLY A 422 9.58 -42.90 -9.89
C GLY A 422 9.89 -43.93 -8.81
N TYR A 423 10.23 -43.49 -7.59
CA TYR A 423 9.94 -44.14 -6.30
C TYR A 423 10.50 -43.32 -5.12
N ASN A 424 10.06 -43.69 -3.91
CA ASN A 424 10.29 -43.05 -2.61
C ASN A 424 11.76 -43.03 -2.13
N SER A 425 12.02 -42.14 -1.16
CA SER A 425 13.18 -42.08 -0.24
C SER A 425 13.19 -43.25 0.79
N PRO A 426 14.13 -43.34 1.78
CA PRO A 426 15.48 -42.74 1.94
C PRO A 426 16.52 -43.91 2.09
N PRO A 427 17.42 -44.13 3.11
CA PRO A 427 18.12 -43.26 4.09
C PRO A 427 19.64 -43.59 4.38
N VAL A 428 20.30 -42.69 5.14
CA VAL A 428 21.56 -42.81 5.94
C VAL A 428 22.93 -43.14 5.26
N GLY A 429 23.97 -42.32 5.50
CA GLY A 429 25.39 -42.69 5.30
C GLY A 429 26.44 -41.59 5.59
N GLN A 430 27.41 -41.85 6.48
CA GLN A 430 28.40 -40.92 7.07
C GLN A 430 29.64 -40.56 6.20
N GLY A 431 30.24 -39.38 6.44
CA GLY A 431 31.69 -39.04 6.27
C GLY A 431 32.23 -38.88 4.83
N GLY A 432 33.35 -38.19 4.53
CA GLY A 432 34.31 -37.36 5.31
C GLY A 432 35.61 -37.08 4.51
N TYR A 433 36.50 -36.20 5.01
CA TYR A 433 37.88 -35.89 4.54
C TYR A 433 38.16 -34.85 3.41
N ASN A 434 39.43 -34.42 3.32
CA ASN A 434 39.92 -33.07 2.95
C ASN A 434 40.87 -33.01 1.72
N ASN A 435 41.18 -31.75 1.30
CA ASN A 435 42.49 -31.23 0.79
C ASN A 435 42.74 -31.21 -0.76
N PRO A 436 43.71 -30.42 -1.32
CA PRO A 436 43.64 -28.95 -1.50
C PRO A 436 44.17 -28.41 -2.88
N GLN A 437 44.32 -27.07 -3.02
CA GLN A 437 45.16 -26.31 -4.00
C GLN A 437 44.71 -26.27 -5.50
N ASN A 438 44.92 -25.21 -6.32
CA ASN A 438 45.21 -23.76 -6.17
C ASN A 438 44.74 -23.00 -7.48
N PRO A 439 45.20 -21.80 -7.97
CA PRO A 439 44.27 -20.73 -8.41
C PRO A 439 44.41 -20.24 -9.89
N GLN A 440 43.48 -19.38 -10.36
CA GLN A 440 43.71 -18.09 -11.08
C GLN A 440 42.44 -17.48 -11.75
N ASP A 441 42.21 -16.17 -11.54
CA ASP A 441 41.74 -15.09 -12.46
C ASP A 441 40.53 -15.30 -13.42
N SER A 442 39.54 -14.40 -13.63
CA SER A 442 39.37 -12.98 -13.22
C SER A 442 37.89 -12.47 -13.36
N PHE A 443 37.62 -11.26 -12.86
CA PHE A 443 36.48 -10.33 -13.09
C PHE A 443 35.08 -10.58 -12.46
N GLY A 444 34.88 -10.01 -11.27
CA GLY A 444 33.91 -8.90 -11.10
C GLY A 444 32.44 -9.20 -10.75
N SER A 445 32.11 -9.31 -9.45
CA SER A 445 30.75 -9.13 -8.90
C SER A 445 30.82 -8.71 -7.42
N PRO A 446 29.89 -7.88 -6.90
CA PRO A 446 29.86 -7.51 -5.48
C PRO A 446 29.44 -8.70 -4.60
N PRO A 447 29.91 -8.77 -3.33
CA PRO A 447 29.84 -10.00 -2.55
C PRO A 447 28.46 -10.24 -1.93
N GLN A 448 27.73 -11.25 -2.43
CA GLN A 448 26.76 -11.98 -1.61
C GLN A 448 27.53 -12.86 -0.61
N GLY A 449 27.43 -12.53 0.68
CA GLY A 449 28.06 -13.30 1.74
C GLY A 449 27.39 -14.67 1.93
N THR A 450 28.06 -15.75 1.54
CA THR A 450 27.57 -17.12 1.65
C THR A 450 27.76 -17.68 3.07
N PHE A 451 26.81 -17.39 3.97
CA PHE A 451 26.71 -18.12 5.25
C PHE A 451 26.14 -19.53 5.02
N GLN A 452 27.03 -20.50 4.82
CA GLN A 452 26.67 -21.92 4.74
C GLN A 452 26.03 -22.39 6.07
N GLY A 453 24.91 -23.11 5.99
CA GLY A 453 24.31 -23.83 7.12
C GLY A 453 22.84 -23.51 7.44
N HIS A 454 22.17 -22.65 6.67
CA HIS A 454 20.79 -22.26 6.94
C HIS A 454 19.81 -23.04 6.06
N GLN A 455 18.73 -23.55 6.67
CA GLN A 455 17.55 -23.98 5.92
C GLN A 455 16.96 -22.77 5.17
N PRO A 456 16.31 -22.95 4.01
CA PRO A 456 15.60 -21.85 3.36
C PRO A 456 14.51 -21.34 4.30
N GLN A 457 14.74 -20.15 4.87
CA GLN A 457 13.69 -19.41 5.58
C GLN A 457 12.70 -18.93 4.51
N TYR A 458 11.57 -19.62 4.38
CA TYR A 458 10.46 -19.13 3.59
C TYR A 458 9.93 -17.83 4.24
N PRO A 459 9.73 -16.74 3.46
CA PRO A 459 9.12 -15.53 3.99
C PRO A 459 7.79 -15.85 4.64
N HIS A 460 7.61 -15.41 5.88
CA HIS A 460 6.36 -15.62 6.57
C HIS A 460 5.37 -14.52 6.23
N TYR A 461 4.48 -14.79 5.28
CA TYR A 461 3.29 -13.97 5.10
C TYR A 461 2.29 -14.27 6.22
N PRO A 462 1.68 -13.25 6.86
CA PRO A 462 0.53 -13.48 7.71
C PRO A 462 -0.58 -14.20 6.91
N PRO A 463 -1.50 -14.93 7.57
CA PRO A 463 -2.60 -15.61 6.88
C PRO A 463 -3.34 -14.65 5.95
N GLN A 464 -3.24 -14.88 4.64
CA GLN A 464 -3.98 -14.11 3.66
C GLN A 464 -5.43 -14.57 3.69
N GLU A 465 -6.24 -13.89 4.50
CA GLU A 465 -7.63 -13.68 4.11
C GLU A 465 -7.62 -13.10 2.68
N LYS A 466 -8.56 -13.56 1.83
CA LYS A 466 -8.53 -13.21 0.40
C LYS A 466 -8.50 -11.69 0.27
N LYS A 467 -7.54 -11.16 -0.50
CA LYS A 467 -7.39 -9.72 -0.76
C LYS A 467 -8.47 -9.17 -1.71
N LYS A 468 -9.72 -9.42 -1.38
CA LYS A 468 -10.89 -8.68 -1.89
C LYS A 468 -10.90 -7.26 -1.35
N ASP A 469 -10.38 -7.10 -0.14
CA ASP A 469 -10.39 -5.83 0.56
C ASP A 469 -9.03 -5.16 0.33
N CYS A 470 -9.04 -4.10 -0.48
CA CYS A 470 -8.01 -3.07 -0.46
C CYS A 470 -8.44 -1.88 0.42
N SER A 471 -9.41 -2.11 1.30
CA SER A 471 -9.42 -1.54 2.64
C SER A 471 -8.89 -2.55 3.66
N ILE A 472 -8.41 -2.07 4.80
CA ILE A 472 -7.61 -2.89 5.72
C ILE A 472 -8.51 -3.83 6.55
N MET A 473 -8.22 -5.14 6.52
CA MET A 473 -8.92 -6.19 7.28
C MET A 473 -8.58 -6.23 8.77
#